data_AF-A0A3D0XAM0-F1
#
_entry.id   AF-A0A3D0XAM0-F1
#
_cell.length_a   1.000
_cell.length_b   1.000
_cell.length_c   1.000
_cell.angle_alpha   90.00
_cell.angle_beta   90.00
_cell.angle_gamma   90.00
#
_symmetry.space_group_name_H-M   'P 1'
#
loop_
_entity.id
_entity.type
_entity.pdbx_description
1 polymer ?
#
loop_
_entity_poly.entity_id
_entity_poly.type
_entity_poly.pdbx_seq_one_letter_code
_entity_poly.pdbx_strand_id
1 'polypeptide(L)'
;MLAVVSVKESVLSNSYIGGYLSSSVRGDQYSANAEIRVYAPSDKSGAGLSETVGEILAGLKTADENKIITESSATPIAFDSDMNAVYRTVKFVVDFCLCEEE
;
A
#
# COMPACT_ATOMS: atom_id res chain seq x y z
N MET A 1 13.96 9.82 -10.66
CA MET A 1 13.30 9.32 -9.43
C MET A 1 12.81 7.92 -9.74
N LEU A 2 12.94 6.98 -8.80
CA LEU A 2 12.48 5.60 -8.99
C LEU A 2 11.43 5.31 -7.91
N ALA A 3 10.36 4.62 -8.27
CA ALA A 3 9.38 4.13 -7.31
C ALA A 3 9.27 2.61 -7.41
N VAL A 4 9.29 1.93 -6.27
CA VAL A 4 9.16 0.48 -6.17
C VAL A 4 7.94 0.16 -5.34
N VAL A 5 7.05 -0.67 -5.88
CA VAL A 5 5.85 -1.14 -5.19
C VAL A 5 6.07 -2.57 -4.71
N SER A 6 5.73 -2.87 -3.47
CA SER A 6 5.80 -4.23 -2.93
C SER A 6 4.61 -4.52 -2.03
N VAL A 7 4.02 -5.71 -2.16
CA VAL A 7 3.09 -6.27 -1.18
C VAL A 7 3.92 -7.04 -0.15
N LYS A 8 3.82 -6.67 1.11
CA LYS A 8 4.59 -7.28 2.21
C LYS A 8 3.92 -8.53 2.75
N GLU A 9 2.62 -8.48 2.89
CA GLU A 9 1.84 -9.53 3.52
C GLU A 9 0.40 -9.46 3.01
N SER A 10 -0.23 -10.62 2.90
CA SER A 10 -1.68 -10.76 2.72
C SER A 10 -2.18 -11.74 3.75
N VAL A 11 -3.15 -11.32 4.55
CA VAL A 11 -3.71 -12.10 5.66
C VAL A 11 -5.20 -12.30 5.41
N LEU A 12 -5.69 -13.52 5.64
CA LEU A 12 -7.12 -13.79 5.71
C LEU A 12 -7.68 -13.03 6.93
N SER A 13 -8.47 -12.00 6.69
CA SER A 13 -9.03 -11.15 7.74
C SER A 13 -10.38 -11.69 8.23
N ASN A 14 -11.14 -12.36 7.37
CA ASN A 14 -12.41 -12.97 7.75
C ASN A 14 -12.80 -14.14 6.84
N SER A 15 -13.25 -15.25 7.45
CA SER A 15 -14.03 -16.30 6.79
C SER A 15 -14.99 -16.94 7.80
N TYR A 16 -16.25 -17.15 7.41
CA TYR A 16 -17.22 -17.88 8.22
C TYR A 16 -17.23 -19.37 7.86
N ILE A 17 -17.78 -20.19 8.76
CA ILE A 17 -17.92 -21.64 8.58
C ILE A 17 -18.64 -21.92 7.25
N GLY A 18 -17.98 -22.65 6.35
CA GLY A 18 -18.48 -22.97 5.02
C GLY A 18 -17.93 -22.10 3.87
N GLY A 19 -17.03 -21.13 4.15
CA GLY A 19 -16.40 -20.28 3.14
C GLY A 19 -17.30 -19.14 2.66
N TYR A 20 -18.10 -18.59 3.58
CA TYR A 20 -19.00 -17.46 3.30
C TYR A 20 -18.54 -16.23 4.06
N LEU A 21 -18.79 -15.04 3.51
CA LEU A 21 -18.64 -13.75 4.20
C LEU A 21 -19.97 -13.23 4.76
N SER A 22 -21.08 -13.66 4.17
CA SER A 22 -22.44 -13.39 4.65
C SER A 22 -23.40 -14.49 4.19
N SER A 23 -24.67 -14.42 4.59
CA SER A 23 -25.70 -15.38 4.17
C SER A 23 -25.88 -15.50 2.65
N SER A 24 -25.41 -14.51 1.89
CA SER A 24 -25.57 -14.44 0.43
C SER A 24 -24.26 -14.29 -0.33
N VAL A 25 -23.10 -14.22 0.34
CA VAL A 25 -21.81 -13.97 -0.32
C VAL A 25 -20.84 -15.07 0.05
N ARG A 26 -20.43 -15.84 -0.96
CA ARG A 26 -19.40 -16.87 -0.83
C ARG A 26 -18.04 -16.28 -1.16
N GLY A 27 -17.05 -16.53 -0.31
CA GLY A 27 -15.72 -15.98 -0.47
C GLY A 27 -15.00 -15.77 0.86
N ASP A 28 -13.83 -15.18 0.75
CA ASP A 28 -12.92 -14.86 1.83
C ASP A 28 -12.52 -13.39 1.76
N GLN A 29 -12.36 -12.75 2.93
CA GLN A 29 -11.90 -11.38 3.03
C GLN A 29 -10.43 -11.38 3.41
N TYR A 30 -9.65 -10.59 2.69
CA TYR A 30 -8.22 -10.44 2.89
C TYR A 30 -7.88 -9.00 3.23
N SER A 31 -6.80 -8.85 3.98
CA SER A 31 -6.16 -7.58 4.24
C SER A 31 -4.71 -7.69 3.78
N ALA A 32 -4.26 -6.78 2.92
CA ALA A 32 -2.90 -6.76 2.39
C ALA A 32 -2.16 -5.50 2.78
N ASN A 33 -0.94 -5.69 3.31
CA ASN A 33 0.01 -4.63 3.61
C ASN A 33 0.83 -4.32 2.36
N ALA A 34 0.64 -3.14 1.78
CA ALA A 34 1.39 -2.67 0.63
C ALA A 34 2.31 -1.50 0.99
N GLU A 35 3.45 -1.43 0.31
CA GLU A 35 4.42 -0.35 0.45
C GLU A 35 4.84 0.18 -0.92
N ILE A 36 4.94 1.50 -1.06
CA ILE A 36 5.57 2.19 -2.19
C ILE A 36 6.82 2.90 -1.65
N ARG A 37 8.00 2.49 -2.12
CA ARG A 37 9.28 3.13 -1.81
C ARG A 37 9.68 4.04 -2.95
N VAL A 38 9.78 5.33 -2.67
CA VAL A 38 10.25 6.33 -3.64
C VAL A 38 11.71 6.64 -3.34
N TYR A 39 12.57 6.54 -4.34
CA TYR A 39 14.01 6.75 -4.27
C TYR A 39 14.42 7.99 -5.05
N ALA A 40 15.34 8.75 -4.46
CA ALA A 40 16.04 9.87 -5.08
C ALA A 40 17.55 9.68 -4.90
N PRO A 41 18.37 10.03 -5.90
CA PRO A 41 19.83 10.05 -5.77
C PRO A 41 20.30 10.85 -4.54
N SER A 42 21.30 10.33 -3.83
CA SER A 42 21.81 10.94 -2.59
C SER A 42 22.51 12.28 -2.81
N ASP A 43 23.06 12.51 -4.00
CA ASP A 43 23.69 13.76 -4.44
C ASP A 43 22.70 14.95 -4.54
N LYS A 44 21.39 14.68 -4.56
CA LYS A 44 20.33 15.69 -4.59
C LYS A 44 19.63 15.91 -3.25
N SER A 45 20.16 15.36 -2.15
CA SER A 45 19.60 15.50 -0.79
C SER A 45 18.11 15.13 -0.68
N GLY A 46 17.59 14.30 -1.58
CA GLY A 46 16.16 13.95 -1.59
C GLY A 46 15.22 15.09 -2.01
N ALA A 47 15.71 16.09 -2.77
CA ALA A 47 14.85 17.16 -3.31
C ALA A 47 13.64 16.58 -4.06
N GLY A 48 12.45 17.07 -3.73
CA GLY A 48 11.16 16.60 -4.28
C GLY A 48 10.61 15.32 -3.65
N LEU A 49 11.37 14.59 -2.83
CA LEU A 49 10.94 13.29 -2.28
C LEU A 49 9.70 13.42 -1.37
N SER A 50 9.67 14.44 -0.54
CA SER A 50 8.52 14.69 0.33
C SER A 50 7.28 15.18 -0.41
N GLU A 51 7.47 15.93 -1.50
CA GLU A 51 6.39 16.41 -2.36
C GLU A 51 5.76 15.23 -3.10
N THR A 52 6.57 14.41 -3.78
CA THR A 52 6.11 13.20 -4.47
C THR A 52 5.40 12.22 -3.54
N VAL A 53 5.93 12.00 -2.33
CA VAL A 53 5.25 11.16 -1.33
C VAL A 53 3.92 11.75 -0.86
N GLY A 54 3.84 13.08 -0.72
CA GLY A 54 2.59 13.77 -0.40
C GLY A 54 1.54 13.60 -1.50
N GLU A 55 1.94 13.75 -2.75
CA GLU A 55 1.08 13.52 -3.91
C GLU A 55 0.60 12.07 -4.00
N ILE A 56 1.46 11.09 -3.73
CA ILE A 56 1.06 9.67 -3.69
C ILE A 56 0.01 9.45 -2.59
N LEU A 57 0.19 9.99 -1.39
CA LEU A 57 -0.79 9.86 -0.32
C LEU A 57 -2.14 10.50 -0.67
N ALA A 58 -2.12 11.66 -1.33
CA ALA A 58 -3.34 12.30 -1.81
C ALA A 58 -4.00 11.48 -2.93
N GLY A 59 -3.20 11.01 -3.90
CA GLY A 59 -3.64 10.18 -5.01
C GLY A 59 -4.24 8.85 -4.57
N LEU A 60 -3.67 8.20 -3.55
CA LEU A 60 -4.23 6.98 -2.96
C LEU A 60 -5.64 7.21 -2.44
N LYS A 61 -5.88 8.32 -1.72
CA LYS A 61 -7.22 8.68 -1.22
C LYS A 61 -8.20 8.99 -2.35
N THR A 62 -7.73 9.61 -3.43
CA THR A 62 -8.58 9.94 -4.59
C THR A 62 -8.90 8.72 -5.43
N ALA A 63 -7.96 7.78 -5.58
CA ALA A 63 -8.14 6.56 -6.35
C ALA A 63 -8.96 5.47 -5.62
N ASP A 64 -9.12 5.61 -4.31
CA ASP A 64 -9.86 4.66 -3.47
C ASP A 64 -11.39 4.83 -3.58
N GLU A 65 -11.93 4.64 -4.78
CA GLU A 65 -13.37 4.78 -5.07
C GLU A 65 -14.23 3.85 -4.20
N ASN A 66 -13.72 2.65 -3.93
CA ASN A 66 -14.42 1.60 -3.20
C ASN A 66 -14.12 1.62 -1.68
N LYS A 67 -13.34 2.58 -1.19
CA LYS A 67 -12.96 2.71 0.23
C LYS A 67 -12.32 1.43 0.80
N ILE A 68 -11.50 0.78 -0.02
CA ILE A 68 -10.78 -0.45 0.33
C ILE A 68 -9.46 -0.14 1.05
N ILE A 69 -8.97 1.11 1.01
CA ILE A 69 -7.77 1.49 1.76
C ILE A 69 -8.18 1.90 3.18
N THR A 70 -7.82 1.07 4.15
CA THR A 70 -8.20 1.29 5.57
C THR A 70 -7.19 2.13 6.32
N GLU A 71 -5.91 2.02 5.97
CA GLU A 71 -4.83 2.78 6.59
C GLU A 71 -3.85 3.26 5.52
N SER A 72 -3.30 4.46 5.69
CA SER A 72 -2.17 4.95 4.89
C SER A 72 -1.28 5.90 5.69
N SER A 73 0.03 5.78 5.52
CA SER A 73 1.02 6.61 6.20
C SER A 73 2.31 6.72 5.39
N ALA A 74 3.15 7.69 5.74
CA ALA A 74 4.50 7.82 5.21
C ALA A 74 5.54 7.74 6.31
N THR A 75 6.60 6.98 6.05
CA THR A 75 7.78 6.87 6.91
C THR A 75 8.66 8.12 6.82
N PRO A 76 9.58 8.32 7.79
CA PRO A 76 10.69 9.26 7.63
C PRO A 76 11.58 8.90 6.44
N ILE A 77 12.40 9.86 5.99
CA ILE A 77 13.41 9.61 4.96
C ILE A 77 14.48 8.67 5.54
N ALA A 78 14.87 7.68 4.75
CA ALA A 78 15.93 6.72 5.05
C ALA A 78 16.98 6.72 3.93
N PHE A 79 18.15 6.18 4.22
CA PHE A 79 19.26 6.04 3.27
C PHE A 79 19.48 4.56 2.94
N ASP A 80 19.64 4.28 1.65
CA ASP A 80 19.98 2.96 1.11
C ASP A 80 21.43 3.02 0.63
N SER A 81 22.33 2.33 1.36
CA SER A 81 23.76 2.33 1.08
C SER A 81 24.10 1.56 -0.19
N ASP A 82 23.34 0.53 -0.51
CA ASP A 82 23.61 -0.33 -1.66
C ASP A 82 23.24 0.39 -2.96
N MET A 83 22.19 1.20 -2.91
CA MET A 83 21.74 2.02 -4.03
C MET A 83 22.36 3.43 -4.07
N ASN A 84 23.12 3.82 -3.04
CA ASN A 84 23.58 5.20 -2.82
C ASN A 84 22.45 6.23 -3.03
N ALA A 85 21.31 5.99 -2.38
CA ALA A 85 20.09 6.76 -2.60
C ALA A 85 19.37 7.04 -1.28
N VAL A 86 18.61 8.13 -1.23
CA VAL A 86 17.66 8.37 -0.14
C VAL A 86 16.27 7.96 -0.60
N TYR A 87 15.48 7.41 0.31
CA TYR A 87 14.14 6.95 0.01
C TYR A 87 13.15 7.27 1.12
N ARG A 88 11.88 7.28 0.75
CA ARG A 88 10.77 7.43 1.66
C ARG A 88 9.69 6.43 1.27
N THR A 89 9.10 5.80 2.28
CA THR A 89 8.13 4.72 2.07
C THR A 89 6.73 5.21 2.42
N VAL A 90 5.79 5.07 1.49
CA VAL A 90 4.35 5.10 1.76
C VAL A 90 3.91 3.69 2.10
N LYS A 91 3.21 3.52 3.21
CA LYS A 91 2.61 2.25 3.63
C LYS A 91 1.09 2.40 3.61
N PHE A 92 0.39 1.39 3.14
CA PHE A 92 -1.06 1.37 3.15
C PHE A 92 -1.60 -0.05 3.24
N VAL A 93 -2.79 -0.16 3.81
CA VAL A 93 -3.51 -1.43 4.00
C VAL A 93 -4.70 -1.45 3.06
N VAL A 94 -4.86 -2.54 2.32
CA VAL A 94 -5.96 -2.75 1.38
C VAL A 94 -6.78 -3.95 1.82
N ASP A 95 -8.07 -3.74 2.05
CA ASP A 95 -9.03 -4.79 2.34
C ASP A 95 -9.82 -5.15 1.08
N PHE A 96 -9.82 -6.43 0.70
CA PHE A 96 -10.50 -6.89 -0.51
C PHE A 96 -11.16 -8.26 -0.29
N CYS A 97 -12.21 -8.53 -1.06
CA CYS A 97 -12.84 -9.84 -1.09
C CYS A 97 -12.38 -10.63 -2.32
N LEU A 98 -12.10 -11.91 -2.15
CA LEU A 98 -12.09 -12.89 -3.23
C LEU A 98 -13.43 -13.64 -3.23
N CYS A 99 -14.47 -12.93 -3.66
CA CYS A 99 -15.85 -13.41 -3.70
C CYS A 99 -16.10 -14.14 -5.03
N GLU A 100 -16.93 -15.19 -5.03
CA GLU A 100 -17.45 -15.74 -6.29
C GLU A 100 -18.41 -14.69 -6.90
N GLU A 101 -18.15 -14.22 -8.13
CA GLU A 101 -19.07 -13.36 -8.88
C GLU A 101 -20.33 -14.18 -9.27
N GLU A 102 -21.52 -13.62 -9.06
CA GLU A 102 -22.82 -14.23 -9.46
C GLU A 102 -23.00 -14.31 -10.99
#